data_AF-A0A2P5CM74-F1
#
_entry.id   AF-A0A2P5CM74-F1
#
_cell.length_a   1.000
_cell.length_b   1.000
_cell.length_c   1.000
_cell.angle_alpha   90.00
_cell.angle_beta   90.00
_cell.angle_gamma   90.00
#
_symmetry.space_group_name_H-M   'P 1'
#
loop_
_entity.id
_entity.type
_entity.pdbx_description
1 polymer ?
#
loop_
_entity_poly.entity_id
_entity_poly.type
_entity_poly.pdbx_seq_one_letter_code
_entity_poly.pdbx_strand_id
1 'polypeptide(L)'
;MALPERVMEIVDRGITVEEEEEASSSYTLLPTTRGKTQELLTVVLGVGVNCSAESPKERMKIDDALKELLSIRSILLKNWEAHKYEQIRRNNYPV
;
A
#
# COMPACT_ATOMS: atom_id res chain seq x y z
N MET A 1 -8.77 -4.82 -21.38
CA MET A 1 -8.59 -3.43 -20.87
C MET A 1 -7.99 -3.46 -19.46
N ALA A 2 -6.80 -2.90 -19.26
CA ALA A 2 -6.28 -2.57 -17.92
C ALA A 2 -6.70 -1.11 -17.59
N LEU A 3 -7.00 -0.79 -16.33
CA LEU A 3 -7.44 0.56 -15.90
C LEU A 3 -6.41 1.21 -14.94
N PRO A 4 -5.21 1.64 -15.43
CA PRO A 4 -4.16 2.18 -14.56
C PRO A 4 -4.56 3.49 -13.86
N GLU A 5 -5.46 4.27 -14.47
CA GLU A 5 -5.91 5.56 -13.97
C GLU A 5 -7.03 5.44 -12.92
N ARG A 6 -7.65 4.26 -12.81
CA ARG A 6 -8.83 3.99 -11.96
C ARG A 6 -8.57 2.88 -10.95
N VAL A 7 -7.32 2.72 -10.54
CA VAL A 7 -6.87 1.66 -9.62
C VAL A 7 -7.65 1.63 -8.31
N MET A 8 -8.07 2.79 -7.78
CA MET A 8 -8.85 2.82 -6.54
C MET A 8 -10.30 2.34 -6.69
N GLU A 9 -10.81 2.22 -7.92
CA GLU A 9 -12.18 1.71 -8.17
C GLU A 9 -12.27 0.19 -8.12
N ILE A 10 -11.13 -0.51 -8.20
CA ILE A 10 -11.06 -1.98 -8.10
C ILE A 10 -10.74 -2.46 -6.67
N VAL A 11 -10.40 -1.54 -5.76
CA VAL A 11 -10.08 -1.87 -4.37
C VAL A 11 -11.38 -2.25 -3.65
N ASP A 12 -11.37 -3.40 -2.99
CA ASP A 12 -12.49 -3.81 -2.13
C ASP A 12 -12.70 -2.78 -1.03
N ARG A 13 -13.96 -2.37 -0.82
CA ARG A 13 -14.32 -1.39 0.21
C ARG A 13 -13.84 -1.82 1.59
N GLY A 14 -13.88 -3.12 1.92
CA GLY A 14 -13.40 -3.67 3.18
C GLY A 14 -11.91 -3.47 3.45
N ILE A 15 -11.09 -3.25 2.41
CA ILE A 15 -9.66 -2.90 2.56
C ILE A 15 -9.50 -1.44 3.00
N THR A 16 -10.49 -0.59 2.72
CA THR A 16 -10.47 0.86 3.00
C THR A 16 -11.33 1.26 4.22
N VAL A 17 -12.18 0.36 4.70
CA VAL A 17 -13.04 0.59 5.87
C VAL A 17 -12.22 0.30 7.13
N GLU A 18 -11.97 1.35 7.90
CA GLU A 18 -11.57 1.23 9.30
C GLU A 18 -12.85 0.84 10.07
N GLU A 19 -13.06 -0.46 10.33
CA GLU A 19 -14.14 -0.85 11.26
C GLU A 19 -13.75 -0.37 12.66
N GLU A 20 -14.59 0.51 13.23
CA GLU A 20 -14.61 0.85 14.65
C GLU A 20 -15.04 -0.38 15.45
N GLU A 21 -14.19 -1.40 15.56
CA GLU A 21 -14.42 -2.49 16.53
C GLU A 21 -13.24 -2.61 17.49
N GLU A 22 -13.61 -2.44 18.76
CA GLU A 22 -12.77 -2.54 19.93
C GLU A 22 -12.06 -3.90 19.98
N ALA A 23 -10.79 -3.85 20.39
CA ALA A 23 -9.96 -4.95 20.84
C ALA A 23 -9.44 -5.96 19.77
N SER A 24 -8.12 -5.90 19.60
CA SER A 24 -7.26 -7.06 19.32
C SER A 24 -7.22 -7.61 17.90
N SER A 25 -6.86 -6.77 16.92
CA SER A 25 -6.02 -7.22 15.81
C SER A 25 -5.20 -6.05 15.26
N SER A 26 -3.88 -6.12 15.41
CA SER A 26 -2.95 -5.01 15.21
C SER A 26 -2.64 -4.71 13.74
N TYR A 27 -3.66 -4.40 12.95
CA TYR A 27 -3.49 -3.71 11.66
C TYR A 27 -4.24 -2.38 11.60
N THR A 28 -4.52 -1.79 12.77
CA THR A 28 -5.10 -0.44 12.90
C THR A 28 -4.08 0.60 12.43
N LEU A 29 -4.04 0.76 11.13
CA LEU A 29 -3.47 1.89 10.45
C LEU A 29 -4.47 3.05 10.70
N LEU A 30 -4.12 3.97 11.61
CA LEU A 30 -4.85 5.17 12.06
C LEU A 30 -5.30 6.14 10.94
N PRO A 31 -6.15 7.15 11.16
CA PRO A 31 -6.62 8.08 10.11
C PRO A 31 -5.55 8.81 9.26
N THR A 32 -4.34 9.03 9.80
CA THR A 32 -3.14 9.51 9.04
C THR A 32 -2.61 8.50 8.03
N THR A 33 -2.94 7.23 8.24
CA THR A 33 -2.56 6.11 7.40
C THR A 33 -3.54 5.88 6.25
N ARG A 34 -4.82 6.28 6.33
CA ARG A 34 -5.77 6.05 5.23
C ARG A 34 -5.26 6.61 3.90
N GLY A 35 -4.71 7.83 3.93
CA GLY A 35 -4.06 8.44 2.77
C GLY A 35 -2.82 7.66 2.31
N LYS A 36 -1.99 7.18 3.25
CA LYS A 36 -0.78 6.38 2.96
C LYS A 36 -1.11 4.98 2.43
N THR A 37 -2.18 4.36 2.93
CA THR A 37 -2.71 3.06 2.51
C THR A 37 -3.28 3.18 1.11
N GLN A 38 -4.06 4.23 0.83
CA GLN A 38 -4.56 4.51 -0.51
C GLN A 38 -3.43 4.78 -1.52
N GLU A 39 -2.43 5.58 -1.13
CA GLU A 39 -1.25 5.84 -1.95
C GLU A 39 -0.48 4.54 -2.25
N LEU A 40 -0.22 3.72 -1.23
CA LEU A 40 0.43 2.43 -1.38
C LEU A 40 -0.34 1.49 -2.32
N LEU A 41 -1.65 1.36 -2.10
CA LEU A 41 -2.52 0.52 -2.92
C LEU A 41 -2.52 1.00 -4.37
N THR A 42 -2.57 2.31 -4.59
CA THR A 42 -2.50 2.90 -5.94
C THR A 42 -1.24 2.45 -6.67
N VAL A 43 -0.08 2.50 -6.01
CA VAL A 43 1.20 2.15 -6.64
C VAL A 43 1.32 0.63 -6.86
N VAL A 44 1.00 -0.20 -5.86
CA VAL A 44 1.10 -1.67 -5.96
C VAL A 44 0.14 -2.23 -7.00
N LEU A 45 -1.13 -1.81 -6.93
CA LEU A 45 -2.14 -2.27 -7.88
C LEU A 45 -1.91 -1.67 -9.26
N GLY A 46 -1.35 -0.46 -9.37
CA GLY A 46 -0.91 0.10 -10.65
C GLY A 46 0.06 -0.81 -11.39
N VAL A 47 1.04 -1.41 -10.68
CA VAL A 47 1.92 -2.43 -11.27
C VAL A 47 1.11 -3.68 -11.68
N GLY A 48 0.26 -4.19 -10.79
CA GLY A 48 -0.57 -5.38 -11.06
C GLY A 48 -1.50 -5.21 -12.28
N VAL A 49 -2.13 -4.05 -12.42
CA VAL A 49 -3.01 -3.68 -13.53
C VAL A 49 -2.23 -3.62 -14.83
N ASN A 50 -1.05 -2.98 -14.85
CA ASN A 50 -0.20 -2.92 -16.05
C ASN A 50 0.35 -4.30 -16.45
N CYS A 51 0.67 -5.17 -15.48
CA CYS A 51 1.05 -6.57 -15.75
C CYS A 51 -0.13 -7.40 -16.30
N SER A 52 -1.35 -7.04 -15.94
CA SER A 52 -2.59 -7.75 -16.31
C SER A 52 -3.22 -7.23 -17.59
N ALA A 53 -2.52 -6.42 -18.39
CA ALA A 53 -3.01 -5.98 -19.69
C ALA A 53 -3.39 -7.20 -20.56
N GLU A 54 -4.51 -7.09 -21.25
CA GLU A 54 -5.10 -8.20 -22.01
C GLU A 54 -4.17 -8.66 -23.13
N SER A 55 -3.65 -7.70 -23.90
CA SER A 55 -2.66 -7.92 -24.96
C SER A 55 -1.27 -8.13 -24.37
N PRO A 56 -0.55 -9.21 -24.74
CA PRO A 56 0.83 -9.42 -24.28
C PRO A 56 1.79 -8.28 -24.61
N LYS A 57 1.56 -7.55 -25.71
CA LYS A 57 2.42 -6.42 -26.13
C LYS A 57 2.24 -5.18 -25.28
N GLU A 58 1.11 -5.06 -24.60
CA GLU A 58 0.76 -3.91 -23.74
C GLU A 58 1.11 -4.17 -22.27
N ARG A 59 1.45 -5.42 -21.91
CA ARG A 59 1.87 -5.75 -20.55
C ARG A 59 3.19 -5.08 -20.25
N MET A 60 3.29 -4.55 -19.03
CA MET A 60 4.56 -4.11 -18.47
C MET A 60 5.59 -5.23 -18.58
N LYS A 61 6.82 -4.89 -18.98
CA LYS A 61 7.90 -5.86 -19.03
C LYS A 61 8.24 -6.34 -17.62
N ILE A 62 8.63 -7.61 -17.50
CA ILE A 62 8.90 -8.22 -16.20
C ILE A 62 10.06 -7.54 -15.46
N ASP A 63 11.05 -7.03 -16.20
CA ASP A 63 12.19 -6.31 -15.61
C ASP A 63 11.76 -4.94 -15.06
N ASP A 64 10.83 -4.26 -15.72
CA ASP A 64 10.28 -3.00 -15.25
C ASP A 64 9.36 -3.22 -14.04
N ALA A 65 8.50 -4.24 -14.07
CA ALA A 65 7.69 -4.64 -12.93
C ALA A 65 8.55 -4.98 -11.69
N LEU A 66 9.66 -5.70 -11.89
CA LEU A 66 10.59 -6.02 -10.80
C LEU A 66 11.23 -4.75 -10.20
N LYS A 67 11.67 -3.80 -11.04
CA LYS A 67 12.25 -2.52 -10.57
C LYS A 67 11.23 -1.74 -9.72
N GLU A 68 9.99 -1.62 -10.21
CA GLU A 68 8.92 -0.92 -9.49
C GLU A 68 8.62 -1.60 -8.14
N LEU A 69 8.45 -2.93 -8.12
CA LEU A 69 8.18 -3.68 -6.90
C LEU A 69 9.31 -3.55 -5.86
N LEU A 70 10.57 -3.55 -6.30
CA LEU A 70 11.72 -3.34 -5.41
C LEU A 70 11.75 -1.91 -4.83
N SER A 71 11.37 -0.91 -5.63
CA SER A 71 11.23 0.48 -5.19
C SER A 71 10.15 0.60 -4.11
N ILE A 72 8.96 0.05 -4.37
CA ILE A 72 7.83 0.02 -3.42
C ILE A 72 8.25 -0.65 -2.11
N ARG A 73 8.91 -1.81 -2.18
CA ARG A 73 9.42 -2.52 -0.99
C ARG A 73 10.36 -1.64 -0.16
N SER A 74 11.26 -0.90 -0.81
CA SER A 74 12.19 0.01 -0.14
C SER A 74 11.46 1.13 0.62
N ILE A 75 10.45 1.72 0.00
CA ILE A 75 9.61 2.77 0.63
C ILE A 75 8.86 2.19 1.83
N LEU A 76 8.23 1.02 1.68
CA LEU A 76 7.51 0.34 2.74
C LEU A 76 8.39 0.05 3.95
N LEU A 77 9.59 -0.49 3.73
CA LEU A 77 10.52 -0.81 4.81
C LEU A 77 10.96 0.47 5.55
N LYS A 78 11.28 1.55 4.82
CA LYS A 78 11.63 2.83 5.44
C LYS A 78 10.49 3.38 6.30
N ASN A 79 9.26 3.32 5.79
CA ASN A 79 8.07 3.78 6.51
C ASN A 79 7.79 2.93 7.75
N TRP A 80 7.98 1.60 7.65
CA TRP A 80 7.84 0.67 8.78
C TRP A 80 8.85 0.95 9.88
N GLU A 81 10.14 1.09 9.54
CA GLU A 81 11.19 1.40 10.51
C GLU A 81 10.96 2.75 11.19
N ALA A 82 10.53 3.77 10.43
CA ALA A 82 10.16 5.07 11.00
C ALA A 82 8.99 4.97 12.00
N HIS A 83 7.92 4.27 11.63
CA HIS A 83 6.76 4.08 12.51
C HIS A 83 7.12 3.27 13.76
N LYS A 84 7.90 2.19 13.60
CA LYS A 84 8.41 1.38 14.72
C LYS A 84 9.24 2.23 15.69
N TYR A 85 10.12 3.09 15.18
CA TYR A 85 10.91 4.00 16.00
C TYR A 85 10.04 5.00 16.77
N GLU A 86 9.04 5.60 16.12
CA GLU A 86 8.11 6.51 16.79
C GLU A 86 7.27 5.82 17.88
N GLN A 87 6.82 4.58 17.64
CA GLN A 87 6.09 3.80 18.65
C GLN A 87 6.98 3.46 19.85
N ILE A 88 8.23 3.05 19.62
CA ILE A 88 9.21 2.82 20.69
C ILE A 88 9.45 4.10 21.48
N ARG A 89 9.65 5.24 20.80
CA ARG A 89 9.84 6.54 21.46
C ARG A 89 8.64 6.92 22.32
N ARG A 90 7.42 6.78 21.80
CA ARG A 90 6.17 7.08 22.51
C ARG A 90 6.00 6.21 23.76
N ASN A 91 6.33 4.92 23.66
CA ASN A 91 6.21 4.00 24.79
C ASN A 91 7.26 4.21 25.88
N ASN A 92 8.47 4.70 25.55
CA ASN A 92 9.54 4.92 26.52
C ASN A 92 9.50 6.30 27.19
N TYR A 93 8.81 7.28 26.59
CA TYR A 93 8.68 8.63 27.13
C TYR A 93 7.21 9.10 27.10
N PRO A 94 6.36 8.56 27.99
CA PRO A 94 4.99 9.05 28.13
C PRO A 94 5.02 10.47 28.71
N VAL A 95 4.21 11.37 28.14
CA VAL A 95 4.03 12.76 28.58
C VAL A 95 3.16 12.80 29.84
#